data_AF-A0AAX6HAH0-F1
#
_entry.id   AF-A0AAX6HAH0-F1
#
_cell.length_a   1.000
_cell.length_b   1.000
_cell.length_c   1.000
_cell.angle_alpha   90.00
_cell.angle_beta   90.00
_cell.angle_gamma   90.00
#
_symmetry.space_group_name_H-M   'P 1'
#
loop_
_entity.id
_entity.type
_entity.pdbx_description
1 polymer ?
#
loop_
_entity_poly.entity_id
_entity_poly.type
_entity_poly.pdbx_seq_one_letter_code
_entity_poly.pdbx_strand_id
1 'polypeptide(L)'
;MAKASAEEREGDWDFHLRSLSANARDSSAAADPASDSYILQSVRKICEICRESRSEDLVARAYPQISKLFQRSVSSSPHSQTSSNGLLLLTILQFFLDFGEVVLHDADPSLRIFFRSCLSREFADPVVAEATLDFLNLNKSKLLSSFPTLLPQFFPLLLKLIAWNGEKLEKSFETVLPAMMSTGSFLPLFPSLIDLPILVVALEKVERSSGTLIGSSIASIQKSTAPEMLLALMDEAYTGSTIEDRGGDSGSDDNNTIDVADPVLLDLLKDENDGLAERHLTSPGIAATLQAAINTPQSDRRRQALKLTPRLLELYFTIALRDVNDSLLCALVPLLMSRNATVFPDKFFSFEVRKRISEFLLAAFQRTPHIIALLKKPIIDRLGEAYDSPAKAN
;
A
#
# COMPACT_ATOMS: atom_id res chain seq x y z
N MET A 1 -2.76 35.50 -37.58
CA MET A 1 -3.11 34.95 -36.26
C MET A 1 -2.61 33.52 -36.04
N ALA A 2 -2.79 32.56 -36.96
CA ALA A 2 -2.29 31.19 -36.76
C ALA A 2 -0.76 31.06 -36.58
N LYS A 3 0.04 31.88 -37.29
CA LYS A 3 1.51 31.85 -37.26
C LYS A 3 2.12 32.35 -35.93
N ALA A 4 1.54 33.41 -35.35
CA ALA A 4 1.93 33.92 -34.03
C ALA A 4 1.64 32.90 -32.92
N SER A 5 0.51 32.19 -33.01
CA SER A 5 0.17 31.14 -32.04
C SER A 5 1.05 29.87 -32.14
N ALA A 6 1.78 29.70 -33.24
CA ALA A 6 2.70 28.58 -33.43
C ALA A 6 4.10 28.93 -32.89
N GLU A 7 4.58 30.16 -33.13
CA GLU A 7 5.84 30.68 -32.57
C GLU A 7 5.78 30.80 -31.04
N GLU A 8 4.64 31.22 -30.47
CA GLU A 8 4.42 31.23 -29.02
C GLU A 8 4.45 29.81 -28.43
N ARG A 9 3.87 28.82 -29.12
CA ARG A 9 3.88 27.41 -28.69
C ARG A 9 5.25 26.75 -28.78
N GLU A 10 6.03 27.11 -29.79
CA GLU A 10 7.40 26.62 -29.96
C GLU A 10 8.33 27.22 -28.90
N GLY A 11 8.15 28.51 -28.56
CA GLY A 11 8.84 29.15 -27.44
C GLY A 11 8.51 28.55 -26.08
N ASP A 12 7.24 28.24 -25.83
CA ASP A 12 6.75 27.58 -24.61
C ASP A 12 7.32 26.14 -24.48
N TRP A 13 7.32 25.38 -25.58
CA TRP A 13 7.93 24.05 -25.64
C TRP A 13 9.43 24.08 -25.30
N ASP A 14 10.19 24.96 -25.95
CA ASP A 14 11.63 25.05 -25.74
C ASP A 14 11.96 25.49 -24.31
N PHE A 15 11.14 26.35 -23.72
CA PHE A 15 11.28 26.75 -22.32
C PHE A 15 11.16 25.54 -21.38
N HIS A 16 10.06 24.79 -21.49
CA HIS A 16 9.81 23.62 -20.64
C HIS A 16 10.84 22.51 -20.89
N LEU A 17 11.21 22.25 -22.15
CA LEU A 17 12.21 21.24 -22.49
C LEU A 17 13.60 21.59 -21.91
N ARG A 18 13.98 22.87 -21.91
CA ARG A 18 15.22 23.34 -21.27
C ARG A 18 15.17 23.13 -19.75
N SER A 19 14.04 23.44 -19.10
CA SER A 19 13.84 23.20 -17.67
C SER A 19 14.00 21.71 -17.31
N LEU A 20 13.38 20.82 -18.10
CA LEU A 20 13.59 19.37 -17.94
C LEU A 20 15.04 18.98 -18.12
N SER A 21 15.71 19.49 -19.14
CA SER A 21 17.11 19.15 -19.41
C SER A 21 18.07 19.61 -18.30
N ALA A 22 17.80 20.75 -17.66
CA ALA A 22 18.60 21.25 -16.54
C ALA A 22 18.43 20.35 -15.32
N ASN A 23 17.19 19.93 -15.04
CA ASN A 23 16.86 19.03 -13.94
C ASN A 23 17.15 17.54 -14.25
N ALA A 24 17.44 17.18 -15.49
CA ALA A 24 17.85 15.82 -15.87
C ALA A 24 19.38 15.61 -15.81
N ARG A 25 20.17 16.66 -15.52
CA ARG A 25 21.63 16.54 -15.40
C ARG A 25 22.02 16.00 -14.03
N ASP A 26 22.84 14.95 -14.03
CA ASP A 26 23.49 14.44 -12.82
C ASP A 26 24.60 15.42 -12.41
N SER A 27 24.36 16.15 -11.32
CA SER A 27 25.39 16.91 -10.63
C SER A 27 25.18 16.73 -9.14
N SER A 28 26.26 16.44 -8.41
CA SER A 28 26.25 16.23 -6.96
C SER A 28 25.77 17.45 -6.16
N ALA A 29 25.70 18.63 -6.80
CA ALA A 29 25.18 19.88 -6.24
C ALA A 29 23.73 20.19 -6.68
N ALA A 30 23.09 19.33 -7.50
CA ALA A 30 21.76 19.60 -8.01
C ALA A 30 20.69 19.17 -6.99
N ALA A 31 19.78 20.11 -6.66
CA ALA A 31 18.67 19.89 -5.74
C ALA A 31 17.74 18.76 -6.21
N ASP A 32 17.06 18.08 -5.27
CA ASP A 32 16.06 17.05 -5.55
C ASP A 32 15.03 17.56 -6.58
N PRO A 33 14.76 16.83 -7.67
CA PRO A 33 13.77 17.26 -8.67
C PRO A 33 12.44 17.69 -8.05
N ALA A 34 11.97 17.02 -7.00
CA ALA A 34 10.70 17.37 -6.36
C ALA A 34 10.72 18.71 -5.60
N SER A 35 11.89 19.26 -5.29
CA SER A 35 12.02 20.57 -4.62
C SER A 35 11.71 21.74 -5.57
N ASP A 36 11.78 21.51 -6.87
CA ASP A 36 11.42 22.50 -7.89
C ASP A 36 9.95 22.33 -8.30
N SER A 37 9.04 23.08 -7.68
CA SER A 37 7.60 23.08 -8.04
C SER A 37 7.36 23.35 -9.54
N TYR A 38 8.32 23.99 -10.21
CA TYR A 38 8.26 24.29 -11.63
C TYR A 38 8.48 23.06 -12.52
N ILE A 39 9.20 22.03 -12.05
CA ILE A 39 9.47 20.83 -12.86
C ILE A 39 8.20 20.04 -13.12
N LEU A 40 7.34 19.90 -12.11
CA LEU A 40 6.06 19.20 -12.24
C LEU A 40 5.18 19.86 -13.28
N GLN A 41 5.10 21.20 -13.24
CA GLN A 41 4.34 21.97 -14.23
C GLN A 41 4.95 21.83 -15.63
N SER A 42 6.27 21.83 -15.75
CA SER A 42 6.95 21.65 -17.03
C SER A 42 6.71 20.29 -17.66
N VAL A 43 6.74 19.21 -16.86
CA VAL A 43 6.41 17.86 -17.36
C VAL A 43 4.94 17.82 -17.81
N ARG A 44 4.00 18.36 -17.02
CA ARG A 44 2.58 18.43 -17.41
C ARG A 44 2.40 19.18 -18.72
N LYS A 45 3.04 20.33 -18.87
CA LYS A 45 2.91 21.14 -20.08
C LYS A 45 3.48 20.45 -21.32
N ILE A 46 4.61 19.75 -21.17
CA ILE A 46 5.15 18.90 -22.25
C ILE A 46 4.18 17.79 -22.63
N CYS A 47 3.58 17.09 -21.65
CA CYS A 47 2.57 16.08 -21.92
C CYS A 47 1.37 16.65 -22.70
N GLU A 48 0.88 17.84 -22.31
CA GLU A 48 -0.20 18.55 -23.01
C GLU A 48 0.19 18.88 -24.45
N ILE A 49 1.37 19.49 -24.67
CA ILE A 49 1.84 19.86 -26.02
C ILE A 49 1.99 18.61 -26.90
N CYS A 50 2.56 17.51 -26.39
CA CYS A 50 2.65 16.24 -27.12
C CYS A 50 1.27 15.69 -27.47
N ARG A 51 0.29 15.79 -26.57
CA ARG A 51 -1.08 15.30 -26.78
C ARG A 51 -1.84 16.12 -27.83
N GLU A 52 -1.69 17.45 -27.79
CA GLU A 52 -2.35 18.37 -28.72
C GLU A 52 -1.75 18.30 -30.13
N SER A 53 -0.43 18.26 -30.23
CA SER A 53 0.29 18.26 -31.51
C SER A 53 0.24 16.91 -32.22
N ARG A 54 0.10 15.80 -31.48
CA ARG A 54 0.21 14.42 -31.99
C ARG A 54 1.47 14.19 -32.83
N SER A 55 2.54 14.94 -32.56
CA SER A 55 3.80 14.85 -33.31
C SER A 55 4.72 13.83 -32.64
N GLU A 56 5.02 12.76 -33.36
CA GLU A 56 5.97 11.73 -32.91
C GLU A 56 7.38 12.30 -32.69
N ASP A 57 7.78 13.30 -33.48
CA ASP A 57 9.07 13.99 -33.33
C ASP A 57 9.20 14.72 -31.99
N LEU A 58 8.12 15.38 -31.53
CA LEU A 58 8.12 16.06 -30.23
C LEU A 58 8.21 15.05 -29.08
N VAL A 59 7.50 13.93 -29.18
CA VAL A 59 7.59 12.83 -28.21
C VAL A 59 9.02 12.27 -28.16
N ALA A 60 9.63 12.01 -29.32
CA ALA A 60 10.99 11.50 -29.41
C ALA A 60 12.04 12.47 -28.82
N ARG A 61 11.81 13.80 -28.93
CA ARG A 61 12.66 14.83 -28.32
C ARG A 61 12.49 14.94 -26.80
N ALA A 62 11.27 14.81 -26.29
CA ALA A 62 10.99 14.91 -24.85
C ALA A 62 11.40 13.66 -24.08
N TYR A 63 11.21 12.47 -24.67
CA TYR A 63 11.40 11.19 -24.00
C TYR A 63 12.77 11.03 -23.31
N PRO A 64 13.92 11.34 -23.93
CA PRO A 64 15.23 11.19 -23.27
C PRO A 64 15.36 12.03 -22.00
N GLN A 65 14.75 13.22 -21.96
CA GLN A 65 14.79 14.10 -20.78
C GLN A 65 13.86 13.58 -19.68
N ILE A 66 12.65 13.16 -20.05
CA ILE A 66 11.65 12.59 -19.14
C ILE A 66 12.18 11.28 -18.51
N SER A 67 12.79 10.41 -19.32
CA SER A 67 13.37 9.15 -18.85
C SER A 67 14.51 9.37 -17.86
N LYS A 68 15.42 10.31 -18.15
CA LYS A 68 16.48 10.70 -17.20
C LYS A 68 15.93 11.29 -15.92
N LEU A 69 14.92 12.16 -16.03
CA LEU A 69 14.25 12.75 -14.88
C LEU A 69 13.61 11.67 -13.99
N PHE A 70 12.96 10.66 -14.59
CA PHE A 70 12.42 9.51 -13.86
C PHE A 70 13.51 8.77 -13.06
N GLN A 71 14.62 8.41 -13.71
CA GLN A 71 15.72 7.69 -13.06
C GLN A 71 16.32 8.50 -11.90
N ARG A 72 16.47 9.82 -12.09
CA ARG A 72 16.95 10.73 -11.05
C ARG A 72 15.98 10.82 -9.88
N SER A 73 14.69 11.02 -10.15
CA SER A 73 13.64 11.12 -9.12
C SER A 73 13.50 9.85 -8.29
N VAL A 74 13.68 8.66 -8.90
CA VAL A 74 13.69 7.37 -8.19
C VAL A 74 14.95 7.21 -7.33
N SER A 75 16.10 7.69 -7.82
CA SER A 75 17.40 7.54 -7.13
C SER A 75 17.62 8.56 -6.00
N SER A 76 16.77 9.57 -5.90
CA SER A 76 16.84 10.62 -4.87
C SER A 76 16.90 10.02 -3.47
N SER A 77 17.93 10.39 -2.70
CA SER A 77 18.17 9.85 -1.36
C SER A 77 16.98 10.12 -0.43
N PRO A 78 16.58 9.15 0.42
CA PRO A 78 15.46 9.29 1.35
C PRO A 78 15.65 10.37 2.44
N HIS A 79 16.81 11.05 2.49
CA HIS A 79 17.12 12.08 3.46
C HIS A 79 16.69 13.51 3.03
N SER A 80 16.21 13.74 1.79
CA SER A 80 15.57 15.01 1.42
C SER A 80 14.12 15.06 1.93
N GLN A 81 13.95 15.38 3.21
CA GLN A 81 12.63 15.42 3.89
C GLN A 81 11.67 16.52 3.38
N THR A 82 11.98 17.22 2.29
CA THR A 82 11.31 18.48 1.93
C THR A 82 10.31 18.37 0.77
N SER A 83 10.35 17.31 -0.06
CA SER A 83 9.48 17.24 -1.25
C SER A 83 9.11 15.82 -1.69
N SER A 84 7.81 15.55 -1.84
CA SER A 84 7.27 14.29 -2.38
C SER A 84 7.59 14.16 -3.87
N ASN A 85 8.23 13.05 -4.25
CA ASN A 85 8.49 12.72 -5.66
C ASN A 85 7.29 12.03 -6.32
N GLY A 86 6.29 11.58 -5.54
CA GLY A 86 5.15 10.82 -6.01
C GLY A 86 4.37 11.49 -7.15
N LEU A 87 4.03 12.77 -7.02
CA LEU A 87 3.27 13.49 -8.04
C LEU A 87 4.05 13.66 -9.36
N LEU A 88 5.36 13.89 -9.27
CA LEU A 88 6.23 14.01 -10.43
C LEU A 88 6.34 12.66 -11.15
N LEU A 89 6.60 11.58 -10.40
CA LEU A 89 6.70 10.24 -10.95
C LEU A 89 5.39 9.79 -11.59
N LEU A 90 4.23 10.04 -10.97
CA LEU A 90 2.92 9.75 -11.57
C LEU A 90 2.71 10.50 -12.89
N THR A 91 3.13 11.76 -12.98
CA THR A 91 3.03 12.55 -14.21
C THR A 91 3.93 11.97 -15.31
N ILE A 92 5.15 11.53 -14.96
CA ILE A 92 6.06 10.88 -15.90
C ILE A 92 5.53 9.50 -16.34
N LEU A 93 4.96 8.72 -15.43
CA LEU A 93 4.32 7.44 -15.77
C LEU A 93 3.14 7.65 -16.71
N GLN A 94 2.35 8.72 -16.53
CA GLN A 94 1.30 9.07 -17.49
C GLN A 94 1.89 9.33 -18.88
N PHE A 95 3.02 10.02 -18.98
CA PHE A 95 3.71 10.21 -20.27
C PHE A 95 4.13 8.87 -20.90
N PHE A 96 4.68 7.94 -20.10
CA PHE A 96 5.04 6.61 -20.59
C PHE A 96 3.82 5.79 -21.05
N LEU A 97 2.69 5.89 -20.35
CA LEU A 97 1.46 5.23 -20.76
C LEU A 97 0.85 5.86 -22.01
N ASP A 98 0.87 7.19 -22.13
CA ASP A 98 0.27 7.91 -23.27
C ASP A 98 1.09 7.72 -24.55
N PHE A 99 2.43 7.75 -24.44
CA PHE A 99 3.32 7.87 -25.60
C PHE A 99 4.37 6.75 -25.72
N GLY A 100 4.40 5.79 -24.81
CA GLY A 100 5.42 4.73 -24.80
C GLY A 100 5.48 3.92 -26.08
N GLU A 101 4.34 3.71 -26.76
CA GLU A 101 4.27 2.99 -28.04
C GLU A 101 5.05 3.71 -29.16
N VAL A 102 5.03 5.05 -29.18
CA VAL A 102 5.73 5.87 -30.19
C VAL A 102 7.25 5.69 -30.10
N VAL A 103 7.75 5.50 -28.88
CA VAL A 103 9.19 5.40 -28.59
C VAL A 103 9.62 3.97 -28.23
N LEU A 104 8.74 2.99 -28.42
CA LEU A 104 8.95 1.58 -28.06
C LEU A 104 9.40 1.39 -26.60
N HIS A 105 8.91 2.23 -25.70
CA HIS A 105 9.18 2.16 -24.27
C HIS A 105 8.25 1.15 -23.59
N ASP A 106 8.84 0.19 -22.89
CA ASP A 106 8.11 -0.67 -21.96
C ASP A 106 7.93 0.05 -20.61
N ALA A 107 6.68 0.36 -20.27
CA ALA A 107 6.34 1.05 -19.04
C ALA A 107 6.29 0.11 -17.81
N ASP A 108 6.29 -1.22 -17.98
CA ASP A 108 6.14 -2.18 -16.87
C ASP A 108 7.23 -2.01 -15.79
N PRO A 109 8.54 -1.91 -16.14
CA PRO A 109 9.58 -1.70 -15.13
C PRO A 109 9.41 -0.38 -14.39
N SER A 110 9.06 0.70 -15.11
CA SER A 110 8.86 2.03 -14.54
C SER A 110 7.68 2.05 -13.55
N LEU A 111 6.57 1.42 -13.91
CA LEU A 111 5.41 1.25 -13.02
C LEU A 111 5.82 0.50 -11.74
N ARG A 112 6.48 -0.66 -11.89
CA ARG A 112 6.92 -1.47 -10.74
C ARG A 112 7.88 -0.74 -9.81
N ILE A 113 8.82 0.03 -10.39
CA ILE A 113 9.75 0.86 -9.62
C ILE A 113 8.99 1.90 -8.81
N PHE A 114 7.97 2.56 -9.39
CA PHE A 114 7.16 3.51 -8.64
C PHE A 114 6.47 2.87 -7.43
N PHE A 115 5.82 1.71 -7.61
CA PHE A 115 5.18 1.01 -6.49
C PHE A 115 6.19 0.58 -5.41
N ARG A 116 7.31 -0.03 -5.81
CA ARG A 116 8.32 -0.55 -4.87
C ARG A 116 9.10 0.53 -4.14
N SER A 117 9.42 1.63 -4.81
CA SER A 117 10.39 2.61 -4.30
C SER A 117 9.76 3.92 -3.86
N CYS A 118 8.69 4.39 -4.52
CA CYS A 118 8.06 5.66 -4.19
C CYS A 118 6.80 5.44 -3.35
N LEU A 119 5.80 4.73 -3.88
CA LEU A 119 4.53 4.55 -3.20
C LEU A 119 4.69 3.81 -1.87
N SER A 120 5.60 2.84 -1.78
CA SER A 120 5.94 2.15 -0.52
C SER A 120 6.39 3.09 0.61
N ARG A 121 6.92 4.26 0.28
CA ARG A 121 7.38 5.30 1.22
C ARG A 121 6.39 6.44 1.40
N GLU A 122 5.59 6.72 0.37
CA GLU A 122 4.69 7.88 0.31
C GLU A 122 3.21 7.51 0.38
N PHE A 123 2.85 6.23 0.60
CA PHE A 123 1.44 5.81 0.71
C PHE A 123 0.66 6.55 1.80
N ALA A 124 1.36 7.07 2.82
CA ALA A 124 0.77 7.82 3.93
C ALA A 124 0.50 9.30 3.60
N ASP A 125 1.07 9.82 2.49
CA ASP A 125 0.78 11.18 2.03
C ASP A 125 -0.59 11.18 1.32
N PRO A 126 -1.59 11.93 1.82
CA PRO A 126 -2.93 11.93 1.25
C PRO A 126 -2.98 12.45 -0.18
N VAL A 127 -2.09 13.37 -0.57
CA VAL A 127 -2.07 13.94 -1.92
C VAL A 127 -1.52 12.92 -2.92
N VAL A 128 -0.48 12.18 -2.53
CA VAL A 128 0.08 11.08 -3.34
C VAL A 128 -0.91 9.92 -3.43
N ALA A 129 -1.57 9.58 -2.32
CA ALA A 129 -2.56 8.51 -2.27
C ALA A 129 -3.75 8.80 -3.21
N GLU A 130 -4.30 10.01 -3.16
CA GLU A 130 -5.37 10.46 -4.06
C GLU A 130 -4.92 10.41 -5.52
N ALA A 131 -3.79 11.05 -5.84
CA ALA A 131 -3.24 11.07 -7.20
C ALA A 131 -2.93 9.67 -7.75
N THR A 132 -2.50 8.75 -6.90
CA THR A 132 -2.27 7.36 -7.27
C THR A 132 -3.57 6.66 -7.66
N LEU A 133 -4.64 6.81 -6.88
CA LEU A 133 -5.92 6.20 -7.21
C LEU A 133 -6.55 6.83 -8.46
N ASP A 134 -6.41 8.14 -8.65
CA ASP A 134 -6.86 8.83 -9.86
C ASP A 134 -6.11 8.31 -11.09
N PHE A 135 -4.78 8.18 -11.00
CA PHE A 135 -3.96 7.58 -12.06
C PHE A 135 -4.39 6.15 -12.39
N LEU A 136 -4.64 5.31 -11.37
CA LEU A 136 -5.08 3.93 -11.56
C LEU A 136 -6.46 3.85 -12.20
N ASN A 137 -7.40 4.69 -11.78
CA ASN A 137 -8.75 4.71 -12.34
C ASN A 137 -8.78 5.25 -13.76
N LEU A 138 -8.01 6.31 -14.05
CA LEU A 138 -7.89 6.89 -15.38
C LEU A 138 -7.34 5.86 -16.38
N ASN A 139 -6.31 5.10 -15.98
CA ASN A 139 -5.60 4.17 -16.87
C ASN A 139 -6.07 2.72 -16.71
N LYS A 140 -7.16 2.45 -15.99
CA LYS A 140 -7.57 1.11 -15.57
C LYS A 140 -7.63 0.09 -16.72
N SER A 141 -8.21 0.46 -17.86
CA SER A 141 -8.34 -0.42 -19.02
C SER A 141 -6.96 -0.81 -19.58
N LYS A 142 -6.08 0.18 -19.78
CA LYS A 142 -4.71 -0.03 -20.30
C LYS A 142 -3.88 -0.84 -19.32
N LEU A 143 -3.99 -0.56 -18.01
CA LEU A 143 -3.29 -1.31 -16.97
C LEU A 143 -3.72 -2.79 -16.96
N LEU A 144 -5.02 -3.07 -17.07
CA LEU A 144 -5.54 -4.44 -17.09
C LEU A 144 -5.16 -5.19 -18.37
N SER A 145 -5.11 -4.52 -19.52
CA SER A 145 -4.76 -5.17 -20.79
C SER A 145 -3.26 -5.39 -20.96
N SER A 146 -2.44 -4.41 -20.57
CA SER A 146 -1.00 -4.37 -20.86
C SER A 146 -0.15 -4.85 -19.69
N PHE A 147 -0.63 -4.68 -18.44
CA PHE A 147 0.12 -4.98 -17.21
C PHE A 147 -0.74 -5.76 -16.20
N PRO A 148 -1.34 -6.92 -16.60
CA PRO A 148 -2.37 -7.61 -15.80
C PRO A 148 -1.89 -8.09 -14.43
N THR A 149 -0.58 -8.22 -14.21
CA THR A 149 -0.01 -8.68 -12.93
C THR A 149 0.32 -7.55 -11.97
N LEU A 150 0.29 -6.28 -12.42
CA LEU A 150 0.74 -5.13 -11.63
C LEU A 150 -0.11 -4.95 -10.35
N LEU A 151 -1.42 -4.72 -10.50
CA LEU A 151 -2.30 -4.48 -9.34
C LEU A 151 -2.49 -5.72 -8.46
N PRO A 152 -2.60 -6.95 -9.01
CA PRO A 152 -2.55 -8.17 -8.23
C PRO A 152 -1.27 -8.35 -7.41
N GLN A 153 -0.14 -7.84 -7.86
CA GLN A 153 1.12 -7.95 -7.13
C GLN A 153 1.23 -6.92 -6.00
N PHE A 154 0.87 -5.67 -6.28
CA PHE A 154 1.01 -4.55 -5.34
C PHE A 154 -0.24 -4.33 -4.47
N PHE A 155 -1.16 -5.29 -4.45
CA PHE A 155 -2.38 -5.21 -3.67
C PHE A 155 -2.14 -4.93 -2.17
N PRO A 156 -1.10 -5.49 -1.49
CA PRO A 156 -0.87 -5.21 -0.08
C PRO A 156 -0.51 -3.74 0.17
N LEU A 157 0.26 -3.13 -0.73
CA LEU A 157 0.60 -1.72 -0.67
C LEU A 157 -0.62 -0.82 -0.91
N LEU A 158 -1.49 -1.20 -1.84
CA LEU A 158 -2.78 -0.51 -2.06
C LEU A 158 -3.70 -0.61 -0.82
N LEU A 159 -3.66 -1.74 -0.10
CA LEU A 159 -4.36 -1.86 1.18
C LEU A 159 -3.76 -0.99 2.28
N LYS A 160 -2.42 -0.82 2.34
CA LYS A 160 -1.77 0.15 3.24
C LYS A 160 -2.20 1.58 2.94
N LEU A 161 -2.24 1.95 1.66
CA LEU A 161 -2.70 3.25 1.18
C LEU A 161 -4.12 3.55 1.65
N ILE A 162 -5.08 2.64 1.44
CA ILE A 162 -6.47 2.87 1.85
C ILE A 162 -6.68 2.75 3.35
N ALA A 163 -5.92 1.89 4.05
CA ALA A 163 -5.94 1.81 5.51
C ALA A 163 -5.58 3.15 6.16
N TRP A 164 -4.61 3.87 5.57
CA TRP A 164 -4.14 5.14 6.11
C TRP A 164 -4.99 6.36 5.71
N ASN A 165 -5.53 6.37 4.49
CA ASN A 165 -6.19 7.53 3.87
C ASN A 165 -7.71 7.35 3.62
N GLY A 166 -8.32 6.29 4.15
CA GLY A 166 -9.60 5.76 3.69
C GLY A 166 -10.86 6.61 3.83
N GLU A 167 -10.84 7.75 4.54
CA GLU A 167 -12.03 8.56 4.74
C GLU A 167 -12.54 9.21 3.44
N LYS A 168 -11.62 9.66 2.58
CA LYS A 168 -11.95 10.38 1.33
C LYS A 168 -11.87 9.49 0.10
N LEU A 169 -11.09 8.41 0.18
CA LEU A 169 -10.66 7.63 -0.98
C LEU A 169 -11.47 6.36 -1.23
N GLU A 170 -12.42 6.02 -0.36
CA GLU A 170 -13.23 4.79 -0.43
C GLU A 170 -13.84 4.56 -1.82
N LYS A 171 -14.58 5.52 -2.37
CA LYS A 171 -15.24 5.36 -3.68
C LYS A 171 -14.24 5.16 -4.82
N SER A 172 -13.12 5.87 -4.78
CA SER A 172 -12.04 5.75 -5.78
C SER A 172 -11.32 4.40 -5.63
N PHE A 173 -11.27 3.84 -4.44
CA PHE A 173 -10.66 2.54 -4.18
C PHE A 173 -11.56 1.37 -4.58
N GLU A 174 -12.88 1.47 -4.38
CA GLU A 174 -13.85 0.45 -4.81
C GLU A 174 -13.77 0.19 -6.32
N THR A 175 -13.44 1.19 -7.13
CA THR A 175 -13.25 1.01 -8.57
C THR A 175 -11.93 0.31 -8.91
N VAL A 176 -10.92 0.37 -8.04
CA VAL A 176 -9.61 -0.29 -8.22
C VAL A 176 -9.64 -1.73 -7.70
N LEU A 177 -10.39 -2.03 -6.64
CA LEU A 177 -10.44 -3.37 -6.00
C LEU A 177 -10.63 -4.54 -6.99
N PRO A 178 -11.55 -4.49 -7.98
CA PRO A 178 -11.72 -5.58 -8.93
C PRO A 178 -10.45 -5.89 -9.73
N ALA A 179 -9.62 -4.88 -9.98
CA ALA A 179 -8.38 -5.04 -10.74
C ALA A 179 -7.26 -5.73 -9.95
N MET A 180 -7.39 -5.78 -8.61
CA MET A 180 -6.50 -6.55 -7.74
C MET A 180 -6.89 -8.02 -7.67
N MET A 181 -8.08 -8.42 -8.16
CA MET A 181 -8.59 -9.79 -8.10
C MET A 181 -8.15 -10.60 -9.32
N SER A 182 -7.02 -11.31 -9.20
CA SER A 182 -6.52 -12.25 -10.21
C SER A 182 -6.46 -13.67 -9.65
N THR A 183 -6.22 -14.67 -10.50
CA THR A 183 -6.04 -16.06 -10.06
C THR A 183 -5.00 -16.23 -8.94
N GLY A 184 -3.91 -15.46 -8.98
CA GLY A 184 -2.83 -15.55 -7.99
C GLY A 184 -3.07 -14.72 -6.72
N SER A 185 -3.85 -13.64 -6.82
CA SER A 185 -4.10 -12.72 -5.70
C SER A 185 -5.45 -12.93 -5.02
N PHE A 186 -6.39 -13.65 -5.64
CA PHE A 186 -7.77 -13.80 -5.16
C PHE A 186 -7.86 -14.36 -3.74
N LEU A 187 -7.24 -15.51 -3.49
CA LEU A 187 -7.24 -16.17 -2.18
C LEU A 187 -6.51 -15.33 -1.11
N PRO A 188 -5.29 -14.82 -1.35
CA PRO A 188 -4.58 -14.02 -0.35
C PRO A 188 -5.17 -12.62 -0.11
N LEU A 189 -5.95 -12.08 -1.06
CA LEU A 189 -6.63 -10.80 -0.89
C LEU A 189 -7.71 -10.86 0.19
N PHE A 190 -8.44 -11.99 0.29
CA PHE A 190 -9.50 -12.17 1.29
C PHE A 190 -9.06 -11.92 2.74
N PRO A 191 -8.05 -12.61 3.31
CA PRO A 191 -7.63 -12.36 4.68
C PRO A 191 -7.13 -10.92 4.84
N SER A 192 -6.40 -10.39 3.85
CA SER A 192 -5.91 -9.00 3.88
C SER A 192 -7.02 -7.95 3.92
N LEU A 193 -8.17 -8.21 3.28
CA LEU A 193 -9.36 -7.35 3.37
C LEU A 193 -10.00 -7.42 4.76
N ILE A 194 -10.19 -8.62 5.31
CA ILE A 194 -10.72 -8.79 6.68
C ILE A 194 -9.82 -8.10 7.71
N ASP A 195 -8.51 -8.16 7.48
CA ASP A 195 -7.49 -7.68 8.42
C ASP A 195 -7.18 -6.19 8.27
N LEU A 196 -7.91 -5.45 7.44
CA LEU A 196 -7.69 -4.02 7.26
C LEU A 196 -7.70 -3.22 8.60
N PRO A 197 -8.58 -3.50 9.59
CA PRO A 197 -8.50 -2.86 10.91
C PRO A 197 -7.24 -3.24 11.69
N ILE A 198 -6.74 -4.46 11.53
CA ILE A 198 -5.49 -4.94 12.14
C ILE A 198 -4.30 -4.20 11.49
N LEU A 199 -4.34 -4.01 10.17
CA LEU A 199 -3.35 -3.24 9.44
C LEU A 199 -3.27 -1.79 9.93
N VAL A 200 -4.42 -1.14 10.17
CA VAL A 200 -4.45 0.20 10.77
C VAL A 200 -3.77 0.20 12.15
N VAL A 201 -4.10 -0.77 13.01
CA VAL A 201 -3.49 -0.86 14.35
C VAL A 201 -1.97 -1.03 14.26
N ALA A 202 -1.50 -1.87 13.33
CA ALA A 202 -0.07 -2.06 13.08
C ALA A 202 0.61 -0.76 12.63
N LEU A 203 0.03 -0.06 11.65
CA LEU A 203 0.56 1.19 11.12
C LEU A 203 0.59 2.29 12.19
N GLU A 204 -0.46 2.41 13.01
CA GLU A 204 -0.48 3.38 14.11
C GLU A 204 0.52 3.05 15.22
N LYS A 205 0.81 1.76 15.47
CA LYS A 205 1.86 1.37 16.42
C LYS A 205 3.22 1.85 15.91
N VAL A 206 3.50 1.68 14.62
CA VAL A 206 4.74 2.17 13.98
C VAL A 206 4.81 3.70 13.99
N GLU A 207 3.71 4.41 13.71
CA GLU A 207 3.70 5.88 13.77
C GLU A 207 4.04 6.38 15.18
N ARG A 208 3.52 5.71 16.23
CA ARG A 208 3.82 6.06 17.62
C ARG A 208 5.27 5.75 18.02
N SER A 209 5.86 4.67 17.51
CA SER A 209 7.23 4.26 17.86
C SER A 209 8.31 5.00 17.06
N SER A 210 8.02 5.37 15.82
CA SER A 210 9.03 5.77 14.83
C SER A 210 8.78 7.14 14.20
N GLY A 211 7.68 7.81 14.58
CA GLY A 211 7.30 9.11 14.03
C GLY A 211 6.52 8.98 12.72
N THR A 212 6.51 10.05 11.92
CA THR A 212 5.72 10.12 10.69
C THR A 212 6.03 8.97 9.72
N LEU A 213 4.97 8.35 9.18
CA LEU A 213 5.08 7.32 8.14
C LEU A 213 5.40 7.89 6.75
N ILE A 214 5.42 9.23 6.60
CA ILE A 214 5.71 9.87 5.32
C ILE A 214 7.22 9.85 5.09
N GLY A 215 7.65 9.26 3.97
CA GLY A 215 9.04 9.26 3.52
C GLY A 215 9.92 8.19 4.17
N SER A 216 9.48 7.60 5.29
CA SER A 216 10.13 6.48 5.96
C SER A 216 9.75 5.15 5.31
N SER A 217 10.74 4.38 4.85
CA SER A 217 10.48 3.01 4.41
C SER A 217 10.26 2.15 5.66
N ILE A 218 9.14 1.45 5.77
CA ILE A 218 8.89 0.56 6.92
C ILE A 218 10.00 -0.51 7.03
N ALA A 219 10.62 -0.90 5.91
CA ALA A 219 11.78 -1.79 5.90
C ALA A 219 13.04 -1.17 6.55
N SER A 220 13.20 0.16 6.51
CA SER A 220 14.28 0.87 7.20
C SER A 220 14.04 1.02 8.69
N ILE A 221 12.77 1.13 9.12
CA ILE A 221 12.39 1.18 10.54
C ILE A 221 12.74 -0.15 11.25
N GLN A 222 12.74 -1.27 10.51
CA GLN A 222 13.14 -2.58 11.01
C GLN A 222 14.67 -2.78 11.10
N LYS A 223 15.49 -1.85 10.58
CA LYS A 223 16.95 -1.99 10.56
C LYS A 223 17.59 -1.53 11.89
N SER A 224 17.35 -2.37 12.89
CA SER A 224 18.05 -2.64 14.15
C SER A 224 18.33 -1.50 15.15
N THR A 225 18.04 -1.80 16.42
CA THR A 225 18.60 -1.20 17.66
C THR A 225 20.08 -1.60 17.86
N ALA A 226 20.58 -2.57 17.09
CA ALA A 226 21.95 -3.07 17.16
C ALA A 226 23.05 -2.05 16.81
N PRO A 227 22.89 -1.09 15.87
CA PRO A 227 23.91 -0.09 15.55
C PRO A 227 24.00 0.96 16.66
N GLU A 228 22.87 1.34 17.28
CA GLU A 228 22.82 2.26 18.41
C GLU A 228 23.44 1.63 19.67
N MET A 229 23.15 0.35 19.92
CA MET A 229 23.75 -0.41 21.03
C MET A 229 25.25 -0.64 20.81
N LEU A 230 25.70 -0.84 19.57
CA LEU A 230 27.13 -0.89 19.22
C LEU A 230 27.80 0.48 19.36
N LEU A 231 27.15 1.56 18.94
CA LEU A 231 27.63 2.93 19.14
C LEU A 231 27.75 3.28 20.63
N ALA A 232 26.75 2.91 21.44
CA ALA A 232 26.77 3.11 22.88
C ALA A 232 27.88 2.28 23.57
N LEU A 233 28.08 1.02 23.17
CA LEU A 233 29.17 0.19 23.68
C LEU A 233 30.55 0.68 23.22
N MET A 234 30.66 1.26 22.03
CA MET A 234 31.89 1.89 21.55
C MET A 234 32.18 3.19 22.30
N ASP A 235 31.18 4.02 22.58
CA ASP A 235 31.32 5.24 23.39
C ASP A 235 31.66 4.91 24.86
N GLU A 236 31.09 3.85 25.44
CA GLU A 236 31.45 3.36 26.78
C GLU A 236 32.92 2.89 26.83
N ALA A 237 33.35 2.11 25.83
CA ALA A 237 34.73 1.65 25.73
C ALA A 237 35.75 2.79 25.46
N TYR A 238 35.31 3.89 24.84
CA TYR A 238 36.18 5.01 24.47
C TYR A 238 36.20 6.13 25.52
N THR A 239 35.09 6.36 26.24
CA THR A 239 34.98 7.42 27.26
C THR A 239 35.18 6.91 28.68
N GLY A 240 35.17 5.59 28.91
CA GLY A 240 35.44 4.99 30.22
C GLY A 240 34.43 5.33 31.30
N SER A 241 33.26 5.87 30.95
CA SER A 241 32.20 6.17 31.92
C SER A 241 31.45 4.89 32.27
N THR A 242 31.92 4.20 33.29
CA THR A 242 31.16 3.13 33.94
C THR A 242 29.88 3.73 34.50
N ILE A 243 28.72 3.15 34.17
CA ILE A 243 27.48 3.41 34.89
C ILE A 243 27.72 2.95 36.33
N GLU A 244 28.06 3.89 37.22
CA GLU A 244 28.14 3.63 38.65
C GLU A 244 26.73 3.30 39.15
N ASP A 245 26.58 2.08 39.63
CA ASP A 245 25.48 1.57 40.44
C ASP A 245 25.35 2.41 41.73
N ARG A 246 24.62 3.53 41.64
CA ARG A 246 24.27 4.36 42.79
C ARG A 246 22.81 4.12 43.17
N GLY A 247 22.62 3.15 44.06
CA GLY A 247 21.41 3.05 44.87
C GLY A 247 21.14 4.37 45.61
N GLY A 248 20.00 4.98 45.32
CA GLY A 248 19.53 6.21 45.92
C GLY A 248 18.18 6.63 45.36
N ASP A 249 17.13 6.33 46.12
CA ASP A 249 15.73 6.78 46.04
C ASP A 249 15.49 8.04 45.17
N SER A 250 14.79 7.86 44.05
CA SER A 250 14.24 8.91 43.21
C SER A 250 13.14 8.30 42.34
N GLY A 251 11.90 8.35 42.84
CA GLY A 251 10.72 7.94 42.09
C GLY A 251 10.56 8.76 40.80
N SER A 252 10.70 8.09 39.67
CA SER A 252 10.07 8.50 38.41
C SER A 252 9.61 7.24 37.68
N ASP A 253 8.30 7.01 37.76
CA ASP A 253 7.58 6.03 36.96
C ASP A 253 7.72 6.40 35.47
N ASP A 254 8.76 5.90 34.81
CA ASP A 254 8.82 5.87 33.34
C ASP A 254 9.40 4.52 32.90
N ASN A 255 8.73 3.45 33.31
CA ASN A 255 8.94 2.12 32.79
C ASN A 255 8.12 1.97 31.49
N ASN A 256 8.55 2.64 30.42
CA ASN A 256 8.16 2.30 29.05
C ASN A 256 9.44 2.08 28.24
N THR A 257 10.13 0.97 28.53
CA THR A 257 11.00 0.35 27.53
C THR A 257 10.15 0.19 26.26
N ILE A 258 10.55 0.92 25.23
CA ILE A 258 9.85 1.02 23.95
C ILE A 258 9.64 -0.39 23.42
N ASP A 259 8.41 -0.89 23.54
CA ASP A 259 7.97 -2.19 23.03
C ASP A 259 8.00 -2.13 21.50
N VAL A 260 9.20 -2.38 20.96
CA VAL A 260 9.46 -2.60 19.54
C VAL A 260 8.37 -3.53 19.05
N ALA A 261 7.52 -3.00 18.16
CA ALA A 261 6.27 -3.62 17.79
C ALA A 261 6.36 -5.15 17.67
N ASP A 262 5.43 -5.86 18.35
CA ASP A 262 5.24 -7.32 18.27
C ASP A 262 5.68 -7.83 16.88
N PRO A 263 6.69 -8.73 16.80
CA PRO A 263 7.31 -9.12 15.54
C PRO A 263 6.28 -9.56 14.49
N VAL A 264 5.11 -10.04 14.91
CA VAL A 264 4.03 -10.44 14.00
C VAL A 264 3.30 -9.24 13.35
N LEU A 265 3.16 -8.10 14.04
CA LEU A 265 2.63 -6.88 13.43
C LEU A 265 3.64 -6.25 12.47
N LEU A 266 4.93 -6.37 12.76
CA LEU A 266 5.98 -5.93 11.83
C LEU A 266 6.00 -6.80 10.56
N ASP A 267 5.74 -8.11 10.70
CA ASP A 267 5.57 -9.00 9.54
C ASP A 267 4.39 -8.56 8.65
N LEU A 268 3.26 -8.13 9.22
CA LEU A 268 2.12 -7.60 8.47
C LEU A 268 2.49 -6.35 7.63
N LEU A 269 3.52 -5.61 8.06
CA LEU A 269 3.94 -4.38 7.41
C LEU A 269 5.09 -4.55 6.42
N LYS A 270 5.65 -5.77 6.31
CA LYS A 270 6.69 -6.06 5.31
C LYS A 270 6.17 -5.79 3.90
N ASP A 271 7.11 -5.52 3.01
CA ASP A 271 6.79 -5.32 1.61
C ASP A 271 6.59 -6.68 0.95
N GLU A 272 5.35 -7.17 0.94
CA GLU A 272 5.01 -8.52 0.48
C GLU A 272 4.76 -8.60 -1.03
N ASN A 273 5.31 -7.65 -1.80
CA ASN A 273 5.13 -7.55 -3.26
C ASN A 273 5.66 -8.78 -4.02
N ASP A 274 6.45 -9.65 -3.40
CA ASP A 274 6.98 -10.87 -4.03
C ASP A 274 6.36 -12.16 -3.44
N GLY A 275 5.34 -12.03 -2.58
CA GLY A 275 4.57 -13.15 -2.02
C GLY A 275 4.16 -12.93 -0.57
N LEU A 276 2.93 -13.38 -0.24
CA LEU A 276 2.43 -13.39 1.13
C LEU A 276 2.74 -14.71 1.81
N ALA A 277 3.43 -14.66 2.94
CA ALA A 277 3.49 -15.80 3.86
C ALA A 277 2.13 -15.99 4.54
N GLU A 278 1.81 -17.22 4.94
CA GLU A 278 0.58 -17.50 5.68
C GLU A 278 0.61 -16.80 7.04
N ARG A 279 -0.37 -15.93 7.30
CA ARG A 279 -0.41 -15.09 8.50
C ARG A 279 -1.01 -15.85 9.68
N HIS A 280 -0.19 -16.17 10.69
CA HIS A 280 -0.65 -16.83 11.92
C HIS A 280 -1.28 -15.83 12.92
N LEU A 281 -2.51 -15.41 12.64
CA LEU A 281 -3.27 -14.47 13.49
C LEU A 281 -3.77 -15.05 14.83
N THR A 282 -3.43 -16.31 15.14
CA THR A 282 -3.86 -17.02 16.35
C THR A 282 -2.83 -16.95 17.48
N SER A 283 -1.78 -16.13 17.36
CA SER A 283 -0.79 -16.01 18.42
C SER A 283 -1.35 -15.25 19.64
N PRO A 284 -0.98 -15.65 20.87
CA PRO A 284 -1.41 -14.94 22.09
C PRO A 284 -0.99 -13.46 22.12
N GLY A 285 0.15 -13.11 21.51
CA GLY A 285 0.66 -11.73 21.43
C GLY A 285 -0.24 -10.81 20.58
N ILE A 286 -0.72 -11.32 19.44
CA ILE A 286 -1.69 -10.60 18.60
C ILE A 286 -3.00 -10.42 19.35
N ALA A 287 -3.50 -11.47 20.01
CA ALA A 287 -4.75 -11.40 20.77
C ALA A 287 -4.67 -10.32 21.87
N ALA A 288 -3.56 -10.27 22.61
CA ALA A 288 -3.32 -9.25 23.62
C ALA A 288 -3.24 -7.82 23.01
N THR A 289 -2.55 -7.67 21.87
CA THR A 289 -2.42 -6.37 21.19
C THR A 289 -3.75 -5.88 20.64
N LEU A 290 -4.56 -6.76 20.06
CA LEU A 290 -5.91 -6.44 19.59
C LEU A 290 -6.84 -6.08 20.74
N GLN A 291 -6.72 -6.78 21.88
CA GLN A 291 -7.48 -6.46 23.08
C GLN A 291 -7.09 -5.10 23.67
N ALA A 292 -5.79 -4.78 23.70
CA ALA A 292 -5.29 -3.46 24.09
C ALA A 292 -5.77 -2.35 23.14
N ALA A 293 -5.84 -2.63 21.84
CA ALA A 293 -6.36 -1.69 20.86
C ALA A 293 -7.83 -1.35 21.12
N ILE A 294 -8.66 -2.32 21.52
CA ILE A 294 -10.07 -2.07 21.91
C ILE A 294 -10.18 -1.13 23.11
N ASN A 295 -9.30 -1.29 24.10
CA ASN A 295 -9.33 -0.50 25.32
C ASN A 295 -8.83 0.94 25.13
N THR A 296 -8.17 1.21 24.00
CA THR A 296 -7.64 2.53 23.64
C THR A 296 -8.69 3.33 22.86
N PRO A 297 -8.81 4.66 23.06
CA PRO A 297 -9.70 5.51 22.28
C PRO A 297 -9.55 5.26 20.77
N GLN A 298 -10.68 5.10 20.10
CA GLN A 298 -10.71 4.77 18.68
C GLN A 298 -10.32 5.98 17.83
N SER A 299 -9.24 5.82 17.05
CA SER A 299 -8.86 6.78 16.01
C SER A 299 -9.91 6.81 14.90
N ASP A 300 -10.00 7.94 14.19
CA ASP A 300 -10.89 8.06 13.04
C ASP A 300 -10.52 7.08 11.91
N ARG A 301 -9.22 6.83 11.70
CA ARG A 301 -8.72 5.81 10.75
C ARG A 301 -9.23 4.42 11.10
N ARG A 302 -9.14 4.01 12.37
CA ARG A 302 -9.66 2.71 12.82
C ARG A 302 -11.18 2.63 12.69
N ARG A 303 -11.91 3.69 13.03
CA ARG A 303 -13.37 3.76 12.85
C ARG A 303 -13.74 3.59 11.37
N GLN A 304 -13.00 4.22 10.47
CA GLN A 304 -13.24 4.13 9.04
C GLN A 304 -12.91 2.73 8.52
N ALA A 305 -11.79 2.13 8.90
CA ALA A 305 -11.43 0.77 8.50
C ALA A 305 -12.50 -0.27 8.91
N LEU A 306 -13.08 -0.16 10.11
CA LEU A 306 -14.19 -1.02 10.53
C LEU A 306 -15.45 -0.85 9.66
N LYS A 307 -15.72 0.35 9.13
CA LYS A 307 -16.86 0.61 8.23
C LYS A 307 -16.59 0.19 6.78
N LEU A 308 -15.36 0.42 6.32
CA LEU A 308 -14.91 0.16 4.95
C LEU A 308 -14.79 -1.34 4.67
N THR A 309 -14.26 -2.10 5.64
CA THR A 309 -13.96 -3.53 5.45
C THR A 309 -15.18 -4.37 5.04
N PRO A 310 -16.36 -4.30 5.69
CA PRO A 310 -17.54 -5.04 5.24
C PRO A 310 -18.00 -4.70 3.82
N ARG A 311 -17.81 -3.44 3.38
CA ARG A 311 -18.15 -2.97 2.03
C ARG A 311 -17.20 -3.53 0.98
N LEU A 312 -15.90 -3.50 1.26
CA LEU A 312 -14.91 -4.15 0.38
C LEU A 312 -15.12 -5.66 0.29
N LEU A 313 -15.51 -6.31 1.39
CA LEU A 313 -15.89 -7.73 1.38
C LEU A 313 -17.15 -7.98 0.54
N GLU A 314 -18.15 -7.09 0.60
CA GLU A 314 -19.33 -7.17 -0.29
C GLU A 314 -18.93 -7.20 -1.75
N LEU A 315 -18.07 -6.26 -2.14
CA LEU A 315 -17.62 -6.10 -3.51
C LEU A 315 -16.80 -7.33 -3.94
N TYR A 316 -15.86 -7.76 -3.10
CA TYR A 316 -15.06 -8.97 -3.31
C TYR A 316 -15.95 -10.20 -3.50
N PHE A 317 -16.93 -10.42 -2.61
CA PHE A 317 -17.86 -11.56 -2.69
C PHE A 317 -18.78 -11.49 -3.91
N THR A 318 -19.27 -10.31 -4.25
CA THR A 318 -20.10 -10.10 -5.45
C THR A 318 -19.34 -10.48 -6.71
N ILE A 319 -18.08 -10.04 -6.83
CA ILE A 319 -17.21 -10.38 -7.96
C ILE A 319 -16.87 -11.87 -7.95
N ALA A 320 -16.56 -12.44 -6.79
CA ALA A 320 -16.29 -13.86 -6.63
C ALA A 320 -17.45 -14.73 -7.12
N LEU A 321 -18.68 -14.38 -6.76
CA LEU A 321 -19.89 -15.09 -7.19
C LEU A 321 -20.23 -14.89 -8.67
N ARG A 322 -19.67 -13.88 -9.35
CA ARG A 322 -19.93 -13.62 -10.76
C ARG A 322 -18.85 -14.18 -11.68
N ASP A 323 -17.59 -13.93 -11.34
CA ASP A 323 -16.47 -14.03 -12.28
C ASP A 323 -15.48 -15.16 -11.93
N VAL A 324 -15.52 -15.69 -10.70
CA VAL A 324 -14.53 -16.67 -10.22
C VAL A 324 -15.01 -18.11 -10.44
N ASN A 325 -14.06 -18.95 -10.88
CA ASN A 325 -14.29 -20.37 -11.15
C ASN A 325 -14.56 -21.18 -9.87
N ASP A 326 -15.16 -22.35 -10.04
CA ASP A 326 -15.58 -23.18 -8.89
C ASP A 326 -14.39 -23.71 -8.07
N SER A 327 -13.22 -23.90 -8.67
CA SER A 327 -12.03 -24.37 -7.94
C SER A 327 -11.50 -23.33 -6.96
N LEU A 328 -11.39 -22.07 -7.38
CA LEU A 328 -10.99 -20.97 -6.49
C LEU A 328 -12.05 -20.70 -5.41
N LEU A 329 -13.33 -20.79 -5.74
CA LEU A 329 -14.39 -20.69 -4.73
C LEU A 329 -14.32 -21.83 -3.72
N CYS A 330 -14.10 -23.05 -4.18
CA CYS A 330 -13.91 -24.21 -3.31
C CYS A 330 -12.70 -24.01 -2.37
N ALA A 331 -11.61 -23.41 -2.86
CA ALA A 331 -10.45 -23.06 -2.03
C ALA A 331 -10.72 -21.90 -1.05
N LEU A 332 -11.62 -20.98 -1.37
CA LEU A 332 -11.97 -19.84 -0.51
C LEU A 332 -12.82 -20.26 0.70
N VAL A 333 -13.69 -21.26 0.56
CA VAL A 333 -14.63 -21.68 1.62
C VAL A 333 -13.91 -22.07 2.94
N PRO A 334 -12.86 -22.91 2.95
CA PRO A 334 -12.12 -23.20 4.19
C PRO A 334 -11.48 -21.97 4.82
N LEU A 335 -11.00 -21.00 4.01
CA LEU A 335 -10.44 -19.75 4.52
C LEU A 335 -11.49 -18.90 5.22
N LEU A 336 -12.70 -18.80 4.63
CA LEU A 336 -13.84 -18.10 5.23
C LEU A 336 -14.24 -18.72 6.57
N MET A 337 -14.33 -20.05 6.63
CA MET A 337 -14.67 -20.76 7.87
C MET A 337 -13.61 -20.56 8.96
N SER A 338 -12.33 -20.59 8.59
CA SER A 338 -11.21 -20.33 9.51
C SER A 338 -11.25 -18.90 10.07
N ARG A 339 -11.46 -17.90 9.20
CA ARG A 339 -11.48 -16.48 9.60
C ARG A 339 -12.73 -16.08 10.36
N ASN A 340 -13.85 -16.79 10.22
CA ASN A 340 -15.11 -16.49 10.92
C ASN A 340 -14.97 -16.37 12.46
N ALA A 341 -14.06 -17.16 13.05
CA ALA A 341 -13.78 -17.16 14.49
C ALA A 341 -12.70 -16.14 14.91
N THR A 342 -11.90 -15.63 13.99
CA THR A 342 -10.66 -14.87 14.26
C THR A 342 -10.68 -13.44 13.70
N VAL A 343 -11.88 -12.87 13.56
CA VAL A 343 -12.13 -11.48 13.12
C VAL A 343 -11.71 -10.48 14.20
N PHE A 344 -11.39 -9.24 13.79
CA PHE A 344 -11.06 -8.16 14.72
C PHE A 344 -12.14 -8.01 15.83
N PRO A 345 -11.77 -7.95 17.12
CA PRO A 345 -12.70 -8.13 18.24
C PRO A 345 -13.63 -6.93 18.54
N ASP A 346 -14.10 -6.19 17.52
CA ASP A 346 -15.18 -5.20 17.66
C ASP A 346 -16.56 -5.85 17.42
N LYS A 347 -17.54 -5.54 18.28
CA LYS A 347 -18.86 -6.22 18.28
C LYS A 347 -19.65 -6.00 16.99
N PHE A 348 -19.76 -4.75 16.55
CA PHE A 348 -20.55 -4.39 15.37
C PHE A 348 -19.86 -4.87 14.10
N PHE A 349 -18.55 -4.66 14.03
CA PHE A 349 -17.72 -5.14 12.94
C PHE A 349 -17.76 -6.66 12.79
N SER A 350 -17.54 -7.39 13.87
CA SER A 350 -17.59 -8.86 13.86
C SER A 350 -18.93 -9.37 13.38
N PHE A 351 -20.03 -8.74 13.81
CA PHE A 351 -21.37 -9.09 13.34
C PHE A 351 -21.52 -8.89 11.83
N GLU A 352 -21.17 -7.71 11.31
CA GLU A 352 -21.28 -7.41 9.88
C GLU A 352 -20.40 -8.33 9.03
N VAL A 353 -19.12 -8.54 9.40
CA VAL A 353 -18.22 -9.43 8.66
C VAL A 353 -18.75 -10.87 8.65
N ARG A 354 -19.16 -11.41 9.80
CA ARG A 354 -19.70 -12.78 9.88
C ARG A 354 -21.00 -12.94 9.10
N LYS A 355 -21.84 -11.90 9.07
CA LYS A 355 -23.04 -11.85 8.23
C LYS A 355 -22.67 -11.94 6.75
N ARG A 356 -21.74 -11.11 6.26
CA ARG A 356 -21.29 -11.15 4.85
C ARG A 356 -20.67 -12.49 4.48
N ILE A 357 -19.85 -13.07 5.36
CA ILE A 357 -19.29 -14.42 5.16
C ILE A 357 -20.41 -15.46 5.04
N SER A 358 -21.40 -15.42 5.93
CA SER A 358 -22.50 -16.39 5.94
C SER A 358 -23.39 -16.29 4.69
N GLU A 359 -23.74 -15.05 4.28
CA GLU A 359 -24.49 -14.77 3.06
C GLU A 359 -23.75 -15.26 1.82
N PHE A 360 -22.43 -15.01 1.74
CA PHE A 360 -21.60 -15.50 0.65
C PHE A 360 -21.50 -17.03 0.64
N LEU A 361 -21.26 -17.68 1.78
CA LEU A 361 -21.18 -19.14 1.86
C LEU A 361 -22.49 -19.79 1.40
N LEU A 362 -23.63 -19.25 1.84
CA LEU A 362 -24.95 -19.72 1.39
C LEU A 362 -25.11 -19.56 -0.13
N ALA A 363 -24.79 -18.38 -0.68
CA ALA A 363 -24.88 -18.13 -2.11
C ALA A 363 -23.93 -19.02 -2.92
N ALA A 364 -22.70 -19.24 -2.45
CA ALA A 364 -21.72 -20.11 -3.09
C ALA A 364 -22.20 -21.57 -3.12
N PHE A 365 -22.77 -22.06 -2.02
CA PHE A 365 -23.35 -23.41 -1.95
C PHE A 365 -24.59 -23.58 -2.82
N GLN A 366 -25.42 -22.55 -2.95
CA GLN A 366 -26.58 -22.57 -3.85
C GLN A 366 -26.14 -22.56 -5.32
N ARG A 367 -25.15 -21.73 -5.67
CA ARG A 367 -24.60 -21.63 -7.03
C ARG A 367 -23.90 -22.93 -7.43
N THR A 368 -23.17 -23.52 -6.50
CA THR A 368 -22.28 -24.65 -6.76
C THR A 368 -22.43 -25.75 -5.69
N PRO A 369 -23.54 -26.52 -5.68
CA PRO A 369 -23.83 -27.48 -4.59
C PRO A 369 -22.80 -28.59 -4.44
N HIS A 370 -22.09 -28.95 -5.51
CA HIS A 370 -21.07 -29.99 -5.48
C HIS A 370 -19.88 -29.65 -4.57
N ILE A 371 -19.63 -28.35 -4.29
CA ILE A 371 -18.59 -27.91 -3.36
C ILE A 371 -18.84 -28.48 -1.95
N ILE A 372 -20.10 -28.66 -1.54
CA ILE A 372 -20.44 -29.23 -0.22
C ILE A 372 -19.89 -30.66 -0.09
N ALA A 373 -20.01 -31.47 -1.15
CA ALA A 373 -19.51 -32.84 -1.16
C ALA A 373 -17.96 -32.86 -1.11
N LEU A 374 -17.31 -31.97 -1.87
CA LEU A 374 -15.86 -31.83 -1.89
C LEU A 374 -15.28 -31.36 -0.55
N LEU A 375 -15.98 -30.46 0.13
CA LEU A 375 -15.55 -29.84 1.39
C LEU A 375 -16.19 -30.49 2.63
N LYS A 376 -16.81 -31.66 2.50
CA LYS A 376 -17.50 -32.34 3.60
C LYS A 376 -16.65 -32.40 4.88
N LYS A 377 -15.39 -32.85 4.75
CA LYS A 377 -14.47 -32.96 5.89
C LYS A 377 -14.12 -31.60 6.50
N PRO A 378 -13.57 -30.62 5.73
CA PRO A 378 -13.34 -29.26 6.25
C PRO A 378 -14.55 -28.61 6.92
N ILE A 379 -15.76 -28.81 6.36
CA ILE A 379 -16.99 -28.24 6.91
C ILE A 379 -17.33 -28.90 8.25
N ILE A 380 -17.32 -30.24 8.31
CA ILE A 380 -17.64 -30.98 9.54
C ILE A 380 -16.62 -30.68 10.64
N ASP A 381 -15.33 -30.68 10.31
CA ASP A 381 -14.25 -30.42 11.27
C ASP A 381 -14.43 -29.03 11.92
N ARG A 382 -14.68 -27.99 11.10
CA ARG A 382 -14.90 -26.62 11.58
C ARG A 382 -16.20 -26.42 12.37
N LEU A 383 -17.27 -27.11 11.98
CA LEU A 383 -18.51 -27.08 12.74
C LEU A 383 -18.33 -27.78 14.10
N GLY A 384 -17.64 -28.93 14.12
CA GLY A 384 -17.29 -29.66 15.35
C GLY A 384 -16.50 -28.79 16.33
N GLU A 385 -15.42 -28.14 15.87
CA GLU A 385 -14.64 -27.18 16.67
C GLU A 385 -15.50 -26.07 17.28
N ALA A 386 -16.50 -25.57 16.54
CA ALA A 386 -17.42 -24.53 17.03
C ALA A 386 -18.45 -25.05 18.04
N TYR A 387 -18.75 -26.35 18.04
CA TYR A 387 -19.59 -27.01 19.05
C TYR A 387 -18.81 -27.35 20.31
N ASP A 388 -17.54 -27.74 20.17
CA ASP A 388 -16.67 -28.14 21.27
C ASP A 388 -15.98 -26.95 21.97
N SER A 389 -16.06 -25.74 21.40
CA SER A 389 -15.51 -24.54 22.01
C SER A 389 -16.24 -24.18 23.32
N PRO A 390 -15.54 -24.07 24.46
CA PRO A 390 -16.14 -23.84 25.79
C PRO A 390 -16.81 -22.46 25.96
N ALA A 391 -16.81 -21.60 24.93
CA ALA A 391 -17.43 -20.28 24.93
C ALA A 391 -18.98 -20.29 24.94
N LYS A 392 -19.62 -21.48 24.89
CA LYS A 392 -21.09 -21.63 25.04
C LYS A 392 -21.54 -22.19 26.39
N ALA A 393 -20.61 -22.41 27.33
CA ALA A 393 -20.91 -22.91 28.67
C ALA A 393 -20.88 -21.81 29.74
N ASN A 394 -21.41 -20.62 29.44
CA ASN A 394 -21.77 -19.58 30.42
C ASN A 394 -22.93 -18.72 29.91
#